data_AF-A0A2J2H709-F1
#
_entry.id   AF-A0A2J2H709-F1
#
_cell.length_a   1.000
_cell.length_b   1.000
_cell.length_c   1.000
_cell.angle_alpha   90.00
_cell.angle_beta   90.00
_cell.angle_gamma   90.00
#
_symmetry.space_group_name_H-M   'P 1'
#
loop_
_entity.id
_entity.type
_entity.pdbx_description
1 polymer ?
#
loop_
_entity_poly.entity_id
_entity_poly.type
_entity_poly.pdbx_seq_one_letter_code
_entity_poly.pdbx_strand_id
1 'polypeptide(L)'
;MENFLMYLARVGGNADIDSIRAELRNCGSLAEPYLTVIDGNEPGDTLSAAVSYYQYVKYVRGELNVNEGYFRGLDLELSNPAETYSAIISNLVRALQVGDYVSASFLADLAFVVRVFMLCLSNVRDYGYCDRLRSSYKTRLLILRSRFSSSRSV
;
A
#
# COMPACT_ATOMS: atom_id res chain seq x y z
N MET A 1 5.02 -9.44 -3.81
CA MET A 1 4.76 -7.98 -3.86
C MET A 1 4.80 -7.28 -2.53
N GLU A 2 4.15 -7.77 -1.47
CA GLU A 2 4.24 -7.13 -0.14
C GLU A 2 5.69 -6.99 0.35
N ASN A 3 6.53 -8.01 0.13
CA ASN A 3 7.96 -7.94 0.43
C ASN A 3 8.68 -6.81 -0.32
N PHE A 4 8.23 -6.48 -1.54
CA PHE A 4 8.78 -5.39 -2.34
C PHE A 4 8.31 -4.02 -1.81
N LEU A 5 7.04 -3.84 -1.50
CA LEU A 5 6.58 -2.62 -0.82
C LEU A 5 7.27 -2.45 0.54
N MET A 6 7.46 -3.54 1.28
CA MET A 6 8.24 -3.53 2.50
C MET A 6 9.67 -3.08 2.22
N TYR A 7 10.35 -3.61 1.20
CA TYR A 7 11.68 -3.10 0.79
C TYR A 7 11.66 -1.58 0.55
N LEU A 8 10.64 -1.05 -0.13
CA LEU A 8 10.48 0.40 -0.35
C LEU A 8 10.21 1.18 0.95
N ALA A 9 9.61 0.55 1.97
CA ALA A 9 9.24 1.16 3.25
C ALA A 9 10.31 1.01 4.36
N ARG A 10 11.16 -0.02 4.29
CA ARG A 10 12.09 -0.51 5.32
C ARG A 10 13.42 0.24 5.27
N VAL A 11 14.15 0.55 6.36
CA VAL A 11 14.02 0.54 7.85
C VAL A 11 13.57 -0.72 8.63
N GLY A 12 13.33 -1.91 8.05
CA GLY A 12 12.79 -3.00 8.87
C GLY A 12 12.63 -4.38 8.24
N GLY A 13 13.45 -4.72 7.26
CA GLY A 13 13.64 -6.13 6.99
C GLY A 13 14.30 -6.50 5.69
N ASN A 14 14.53 -7.80 5.62
CA ASN A 14 15.64 -8.39 4.88
C ASN A 14 15.27 -8.73 3.44
N ALA A 15 14.42 -7.90 2.82
CA ALA A 15 13.95 -8.15 1.48
C ALA A 15 15.05 -7.76 0.48
N ASP A 16 15.78 -8.76 -0.02
CA ASP A 16 16.63 -8.61 -1.19
C ASP A 16 15.75 -8.57 -2.45
N ILE A 17 15.85 -7.47 -3.21
CA ILE A 17 15.07 -7.27 -4.44
C ILE A 17 15.37 -8.36 -5.48
N ASP A 18 16.58 -8.91 -5.50
CA ASP A 18 16.97 -9.98 -6.43
C ASP A 18 16.32 -11.31 -6.04
N SER A 19 16.24 -11.61 -4.75
CA SER A 19 15.48 -12.76 -4.23
C SER A 19 13.99 -12.66 -4.59
N ILE A 20 13.37 -11.48 -4.40
CA ILE A 20 11.96 -11.26 -4.79
C ILE A 20 11.78 -11.45 -6.30
N ARG A 21 12.70 -10.92 -7.11
CA ARG A 21 12.66 -11.06 -8.56
C ARG A 21 12.78 -12.53 -8.98
N ALA A 22 13.65 -13.31 -8.32
CA ALA A 22 13.80 -14.74 -8.56
C ALA A 22 12.52 -15.53 -8.21
N GLU A 23 11.91 -15.24 -7.06
CA GLU A 23 10.63 -15.84 -6.66
C GLU A 23 9.52 -15.59 -7.68
N LEU A 24 9.39 -14.35 -8.18
CA LEU A 24 8.38 -14.00 -9.18
C LEU A 24 8.65 -14.67 -10.53
N ARG A 25 9.91 -14.75 -10.97
CA ARG A 25 10.27 -15.48 -12.20
C ARG A 25 9.89 -16.96 -12.13
N ASN A 26 9.97 -17.57 -10.95
CA ASN A 26 9.55 -18.96 -10.74
C ASN A 26 8.03 -19.16 -10.89
N CYS A 27 7.23 -18.10 -10.74
CA CYS A 27 5.78 -18.13 -11.00
C CYS A 27 5.42 -18.04 -12.50
N GLY A 28 6.41 -17.88 -13.39
CA GLY A 28 6.21 -17.80 -14.83
C GLY A 28 5.48 -16.53 -15.28
N SER A 29 4.83 -16.59 -16.44
CA SER A 29 4.21 -15.43 -17.11
C SER A 29 3.11 -14.75 -16.30
N LEU A 30 2.50 -15.43 -15.33
CA LEU A 30 1.46 -14.87 -14.46
C LEU A 30 2.00 -13.76 -13.54
N ALA A 31 3.30 -13.77 -13.25
CA ALA A 31 3.94 -12.78 -12.40
C ALA A 31 4.57 -11.63 -13.19
N GLU A 32 4.51 -11.64 -14.52
CA GLU A 32 5.13 -10.63 -15.38
C GLU A 32 4.71 -9.20 -15.02
N PRO A 33 3.41 -8.88 -14.77
CA PRO A 33 3.02 -7.53 -14.37
C PRO A 33 3.71 -7.04 -13.09
N TYR A 34 4.03 -7.95 -12.17
CA TYR A 34 4.70 -7.63 -10.92
C TYR A 34 6.20 -7.43 -11.10
N LEU A 35 6.83 -8.17 -12.02
CA LEU A 35 8.22 -7.93 -12.42
C LEU A 35 8.36 -6.54 -13.06
N THR A 36 7.45 -6.19 -13.96
CA THR A 36 7.39 -4.84 -14.58
C THR A 36 7.36 -3.73 -13.52
N VAL A 37 6.55 -3.90 -12.47
CA VAL A 37 6.48 -2.95 -11.34
C VAL A 37 7.78 -2.87 -10.55
N ILE A 38 8.43 -4.01 -10.26
CA ILE A 38 9.72 -4.04 -9.54
C ILE A 38 10.79 -3.27 -10.30
N ASP A 39 10.80 -3.42 -11.63
CA ASP A 39 11.75 -2.72 -12.50
C ASP A 39 11.36 -1.25 -12.74
N GLY A 40 10.30 -0.76 -12.06
CA GLY A 40 9.88 0.62 -12.07
C GLY A 40 9.11 1.05 -13.32
N ASN A 41 8.60 0.09 -14.09
CA ASN A 41 7.87 0.33 -15.32
C ASN A 41 6.35 0.21 -15.10
N GLU A 42 5.59 0.92 -15.93
CA GLU A 42 4.13 0.84 -15.90
C GLU A 42 3.68 -0.53 -16.37
N PRO A 43 2.85 -1.25 -15.58
CA PRO A 43 2.43 -2.58 -15.95
C PRO A 43 1.35 -2.58 -17.04
N GLY A 44 0.95 -1.41 -17.59
CA GLY A 44 -0.06 -1.27 -18.64
C GLY A 44 -1.45 -1.75 -18.22
N ASP A 45 -2.25 -2.19 -19.20
CA ASP A 45 -3.60 -2.74 -19.01
C ASP A 45 -3.54 -4.19 -18.47
N THR A 46 -2.98 -4.38 -17.28
CA THR A 46 -2.80 -5.70 -16.66
C THR A 46 -3.57 -5.81 -15.33
N LEU A 47 -3.08 -6.62 -14.39
CA LEU A 47 -3.76 -6.87 -13.12
C LEU A 47 -3.90 -5.58 -12.31
N SER A 48 -5.12 -5.29 -11.87
CA SER A 48 -5.43 -4.11 -11.04
C SER A 48 -4.58 -4.02 -9.77
N ALA A 49 -4.22 -5.17 -9.18
CA ALA A 49 -3.30 -5.22 -8.05
C ALA A 49 -1.88 -4.76 -8.42
N ALA A 50 -1.36 -5.13 -9.61
CA ALA A 50 -0.06 -4.65 -10.10
C ALA A 50 -0.08 -3.12 -10.31
N VAL A 51 -1.17 -2.60 -10.86
CA VAL A 51 -1.39 -1.15 -11.00
C VAL A 51 -1.37 -0.45 -9.64
N SER A 52 -2.05 -1.01 -8.62
CA SER A 52 -1.99 -0.47 -7.25
C SER A 52 -0.55 -0.40 -6.73
N TYR A 53 0.22 -1.50 -6.83
CA TYR A 53 1.64 -1.50 -6.44
C TYR A 53 2.47 -0.46 -7.20
N TYR A 54 2.21 -0.29 -8.50
CA TYR A 54 2.89 0.71 -9.31
C TYR A 54 2.66 2.14 -8.81
N GLN A 55 1.45 2.46 -8.32
CA GLN A 55 1.19 3.79 -7.74
C GLN A 55 2.10 4.08 -6.54
N TYR A 56 2.36 3.09 -5.68
CA TYR A 56 3.32 3.24 -4.57
C TYR A 56 4.75 3.46 -5.08
N VAL A 57 5.16 2.80 -6.16
CA VAL A 57 6.47 3.05 -6.79
C VAL A 57 6.57 4.48 -7.31
N LYS A 58 5.55 4.97 -8.05
CA LYS A 58 5.50 6.35 -8.54
C LYS A 58 5.53 7.36 -7.40
N TYR A 59 4.83 7.09 -6.30
CA TYR A 59 4.85 7.93 -5.11
C TYR A 59 6.25 8.03 -4.47
N VAL A 60 6.93 6.89 -4.28
CA VAL A 60 8.30 6.84 -3.73
C VAL A 60 9.30 7.58 -4.63
N ARG A 61 9.13 7.49 -5.95
CA ARG A 61 9.93 8.24 -6.94
C ARG A 61 9.61 9.73 -7.01
N GLY A 62 8.55 10.18 -6.34
CA GLY A 62 8.11 11.57 -6.32
C GLY A 62 7.38 12.06 -7.57
N GLU A 63 6.83 11.13 -8.34
CA GLU A 63 6.00 11.43 -9.52
C GLU A 63 4.53 11.69 -9.16
N LEU A 64 4.14 11.39 -7.90
CA LEU A 64 2.81 11.63 -7.37
C LEU A 64 2.90 12.47 -6.11
N ASN A 65 1.97 13.42 -5.98
CA ASN A 65 1.75 14.20 -4.78
C ASN A 65 0.48 13.71 -4.09
N VAL A 66 0.54 13.53 -2.78
CA VAL A 66 -0.61 13.17 -1.95
C VAL A 66 -0.78 14.22 -0.86
N ASN A 67 -2.00 14.50 -0.46
CA ASN A 67 -2.28 15.39 0.66
C ASN A 67 -2.11 14.62 1.98
N GLU A 68 -1.05 14.98 2.70
CA GLU A 68 -0.68 14.32 3.95
C GLU A 68 -1.78 14.33 5.02
N GLY A 69 -2.64 15.36 4.99
CA GLY A 69 -3.71 15.56 5.95
C GLY A 69 -4.70 14.39 5.99
N TYR A 70 -4.86 13.66 4.89
CA TYR A 70 -5.74 12.49 4.83
C TYR A 70 -5.15 11.23 5.48
N PHE A 71 -3.83 11.16 5.63
CA PHE A 71 -3.16 9.94 6.09
C PHE A 71 -2.57 10.10 7.49
N ARG A 72 -2.26 11.32 7.94
CA ARG A 72 -1.53 11.59 9.20
C ARG A 72 -2.22 11.02 10.45
N GLY A 73 -3.54 11.02 10.50
CA GLY A 73 -4.32 10.59 11.67
C GLY A 73 -4.73 9.10 11.69
N LEU A 74 -4.44 8.33 10.65
CA LEU A 74 -4.84 6.92 10.58
C LEU A 74 -4.08 6.04 11.60
N ASP A 75 -4.74 5.09 12.24
CA ASP A 75 -4.04 4.18 13.15
C ASP A 75 -3.11 3.26 12.36
N LEU A 76 -1.84 3.19 12.74
CA LEU A 76 -0.84 2.36 12.07
C LEU A 76 -0.97 0.88 12.44
N GLU A 77 -1.40 0.58 13.66
CA GLU A 77 -1.40 -0.78 14.20
C GLU A 77 -2.74 -1.50 13.99
N LEU A 78 -3.76 -0.80 13.48
CA LEU A 78 -5.13 -1.30 13.36
C LEU A 78 -5.67 -1.85 14.70
N SER A 79 -5.45 -1.10 15.78
CA SER A 79 -5.96 -1.38 17.13
C SER A 79 -7.48 -1.40 17.13
N ASN A 80 -8.11 -0.47 16.39
CA ASN A 80 -9.54 -0.49 16.08
C ASN A 80 -9.77 -0.42 14.56
N PRO A 81 -9.92 -1.58 13.88
CA PRO A 81 -10.05 -1.62 12.42
C PRO A 81 -11.32 -0.94 11.90
N ALA A 82 -12.42 -0.99 12.66
CA ALA A 82 -13.69 -0.40 12.25
C ALA A 82 -13.65 1.14 12.26
N GLU A 83 -13.04 1.72 13.30
CA GLU A 83 -12.80 3.16 13.38
C GLU A 83 -11.80 3.61 12.30
N THR A 84 -10.72 2.85 12.11
CA THR A 84 -9.73 3.14 11.08
C THR A 84 -10.35 3.12 9.68
N TYR A 85 -11.16 2.11 9.37
CA TYR A 85 -11.90 2.03 8.11
C TYR A 85 -12.81 3.26 7.92
N SER A 86 -13.57 3.63 8.95
CA SER A 86 -14.48 4.78 8.90
C SER A 86 -13.74 6.10 8.68
N ALA A 87 -12.56 6.28 9.29
CA ALA A 87 -11.69 7.42 9.08
C ALA A 87 -11.13 7.46 7.64
N ILE A 88 -10.70 6.31 7.10
CA ILE A 88 -10.23 6.21 5.70
C ILE A 88 -11.35 6.60 4.73
N ILE A 89 -12.56 6.07 4.91
CA ILE A 89 -13.72 6.39 4.05
C ILE A 89 -14.08 7.88 4.15
N SER A 90 -14.06 8.45 5.35
CA SER A 90 -14.31 9.89 5.55
C SER A 90 -13.30 10.75 4.81
N ASN A 91 -12.00 10.39 4.88
CA ASN A 91 -10.96 11.09 4.15
C ASN A 91 -11.04 10.86 2.63
N LEU A 92 -11.44 9.65 2.19
CA LEU A 92 -11.66 9.33 0.78
C LEU A 92 -12.76 10.22 0.18
N VAL A 93 -13.90 10.34 0.87
CA VAL A 93 -15.00 11.21 0.44
C VAL A 93 -14.53 12.68 0.36
N ARG A 94 -13.79 13.15 1.36
CA ARG A 94 -13.23 14.51 1.35
C ARG A 94 -12.27 14.75 0.19
N ALA A 95 -11.41 13.79 -0.14
CA ALA A 95 -10.49 13.86 -1.27
C ALA A 95 -11.26 13.92 -2.60
N LEU A 96 -12.25 13.05 -2.78
CA LEU A 96 -13.11 13.02 -3.97
C LEU A 96 -13.89 14.33 -4.17
N GLN A 97 -14.43 14.91 -3.09
CA GLN A 97 -15.18 16.17 -3.15
C GLN A 97 -14.36 17.36 -3.67
N VAL A 98 -13.04 17.36 -3.42
CA VAL A 98 -12.14 18.42 -3.89
C VAL A 98 -11.34 18.04 -5.13
N GLY A 99 -11.63 16.88 -5.75
CA GLY A 99 -10.95 16.39 -6.94
C GLY A 99 -9.53 15.87 -6.72
N ASP A 100 -9.13 15.57 -5.47
CA ASP A 100 -7.84 14.95 -5.17
C ASP A 100 -7.90 13.43 -5.41
N TYR A 101 -7.92 13.06 -6.69
CA TYR A 101 -8.05 11.67 -7.13
C TYR A 101 -6.83 10.81 -6.80
N VAL A 102 -5.64 11.42 -6.69
CA VAL A 102 -4.40 10.71 -6.34
C VAL A 102 -4.44 10.28 -4.88
N SER A 103 -4.77 11.18 -3.94
CA SER A 103 -4.95 10.79 -2.55
C SER A 103 -6.13 9.82 -2.39
N ALA A 104 -7.22 10.02 -3.14
CA ALA A 104 -8.37 9.13 -3.13
C ALA A 104 -8.01 7.70 -3.56
N SER A 105 -7.17 7.48 -4.58
CA SER A 105 -6.78 6.13 -5.00
C SER A 105 -6.01 5.38 -3.91
N PHE A 106 -5.11 6.05 -3.20
CA PHE A 106 -4.39 5.44 -2.08
C PHE A 106 -5.31 5.15 -0.90
N LEU A 107 -6.26 6.04 -0.59
CA LEU A 107 -7.26 5.80 0.45
C LEU A 107 -8.18 4.61 0.11
N ALA A 108 -8.56 4.45 -1.17
CA ALA A 108 -9.34 3.31 -1.62
C ALA A 108 -8.57 1.97 -1.45
N ASP A 109 -7.27 1.94 -1.79
CA ASP A 109 -6.43 0.75 -1.57
C ASP A 109 -6.31 0.41 -0.08
N LEU A 110 -6.04 1.41 0.78
CA LEU A 110 -6.01 1.21 2.23
C LEU A 110 -7.36 0.71 2.77
N ALA A 111 -8.48 1.28 2.31
CA ALA A 111 -9.83 0.85 2.71
C ALA A 111 -10.08 -0.62 2.33
N PHE A 112 -9.64 -1.04 1.14
CA PHE A 112 -9.75 -2.42 0.69
C PHE A 112 -8.97 -3.35 1.63
N VAL A 113 -7.70 -3.06 1.93
CA VAL A 113 -6.88 -3.89 2.83
C VAL A 113 -7.50 -3.99 4.22
N VAL A 114 -7.95 -2.86 4.80
CA VAL A 114 -8.60 -2.86 6.13
C VAL A 114 -9.91 -3.64 6.11
N ARG A 115 -10.72 -3.51 5.06
CA ARG A 115 -11.97 -4.28 4.92
C ARG A 115 -11.72 -5.78 4.86
N VAL A 116 -10.72 -6.21 4.07
CA VAL A 116 -10.33 -7.62 3.98
C VAL A 116 -9.77 -8.11 5.32
N PHE A 117 -9.01 -7.29 6.04
CA PHE A 117 -8.54 -7.60 7.39
C PHE A 117 -9.68 -7.82 8.38
N MET A 118 -10.71 -6.95 8.37
CA MET A 118 -11.90 -7.13 9.22
C MET A 118 -12.64 -8.44 8.90
N LEU A 119 -12.78 -8.77 7.61
CA LEU A 119 -13.37 -10.05 7.18
C LEU A 119 -12.52 -11.25 7.60
N CYS A 120 -11.19 -11.10 7.61
CA CYS A 120 -10.26 -12.12 8.10
C CYS A 120 -10.45 -12.39 9.61
N LEU A 121 -10.51 -11.34 10.43
CA LEU A 121 -10.74 -11.47 11.88
C LEU A 121 -12.08 -12.16 12.22
N SER A 122 -13.07 -11.99 11.34
CA SER A 122 -14.39 -12.63 11.47
C SER A 122 -14.33 -14.14 11.22
N ASN A 123 -13.32 -14.62 10.49
CA ASN A 123 -13.12 -16.00 10.11
C ASN A 123 -11.88 -16.55 10.84
N VAL A 124 -12.09 -17.02 12.07
CA VAL A 124 -11.10 -17.44 13.10
C VAL A 124 -10.16 -18.61 12.69
N ARG A 125 -10.08 -18.99 11.41
CA ARG A 125 -9.38 -20.19 10.95
C ARG A 125 -7.91 -19.99 10.59
N ASP A 126 -7.43 -18.75 10.43
CA ASP A 126 -6.03 -18.49 10.07
C ASP A 126 -5.50 -17.14 10.59
N TYR A 127 -5.04 -17.12 11.85
CA TYR A 127 -4.45 -15.94 12.47
C TYR A 127 -3.21 -15.42 11.70
N GLY A 128 -2.42 -16.29 11.07
CA GLY A 128 -1.21 -15.91 10.34
C GLY A 128 -1.50 -15.14 9.05
N TYR A 129 -2.61 -15.45 8.38
CA TYR A 129 -3.06 -14.68 7.21
C TYR A 129 -3.54 -13.27 7.61
N CYS A 130 -4.25 -13.13 8.73
CA CYS A 130 -4.70 -11.82 9.20
C CYS A 130 -3.52 -10.90 9.57
N ASP A 131 -2.45 -11.44 10.16
CA ASP A 131 -1.25 -10.67 10.47
C ASP A 131 -0.54 -10.15 9.21
N ARG A 132 -0.55 -10.90 8.11
CA ARG A 132 -0.03 -10.44 6.81
C ARG A 132 -0.84 -9.25 6.27
N LEU A 133 -2.16 -9.25 6.43
CA LEU A 133 -3.01 -8.13 6.02
C LEU A 133 -2.76 -6.88 6.87
N ARG A 134 -2.58 -7.04 8.19
CA ARG A 134 -2.18 -5.93 9.07
C ARG A 134 -0.82 -5.37 8.65
N SER A 135 0.16 -6.23 8.38
CA SER A 135 1.49 -5.83 7.91
C SER A 135 1.46 -5.12 6.55
N SER A 136 0.63 -5.62 5.63
CA SER A 136 0.38 -5.04 4.30
C SER A 136 -0.17 -3.61 4.39
N TYR A 137 -1.17 -3.38 5.26
CA TYR A 137 -1.70 -2.04 5.55
C TYR A 137 -0.63 -1.13 6.16
N LYS A 138 0.05 -1.61 7.21
CA LYS A 138 1.08 -0.85 7.93
C LYS A 138 2.18 -0.39 6.98
N THR A 139 2.65 -1.27 6.11
CA THR A 139 3.69 -0.98 5.11
C THR A 139 3.26 0.13 4.17
N ARG A 140 2.05 0.05 3.59
CA ARG A 140 1.52 1.07 2.69
C ARG A 140 1.37 2.42 3.37
N LEU A 141 0.85 2.44 4.60
CA LEU A 141 0.70 3.67 5.36
C LEU A 141 2.05 4.28 5.73
N LEU A 142 3.06 3.46 6.03
CA LEU A 142 4.44 3.93 6.25
C LEU A 142 5.02 4.56 4.99
N ILE A 143 4.85 3.94 3.82
CA ILE A 143 5.28 4.53 2.54
C ILE A 143 4.65 5.92 2.39
N LEU A 144 3.32 6.01 2.51
CA LEU A 144 2.59 7.27 2.36
C LEU A 144 3.02 8.32 3.38
N ARG A 145 3.44 7.92 4.58
CA ARG A 145 3.92 8.83 5.63
C ARG A 145 5.40 9.19 5.52
N SER A 146 6.21 8.39 4.82
CA SER A 146 7.67 8.52 4.80
C SER A 146 8.13 9.90 4.31
N ARG A 147 7.42 10.51 3.35
CA ARG A 147 7.79 11.82 2.78
C ARG A 147 7.24 13.00 3.56
N PHE A 148 6.37 12.79 4.56
CA PHE A 148 5.82 13.87 5.39
C PHE A 148 6.88 14.54 6.29
N SER A 149 8.00 13.85 6.48
CA SER A 149 9.12 14.32 7.31
C SER A 149 10.20 15.03 6.48
N SER A 150 10.23 14.78 5.15
CA SER A 150 11.21 15.35 4.23
C SER A 150 10.83 16.77 3.76
N SER A 151 9.56 17.14 3.88
CA SER A 151 9.00 18.43 3.47
C SER A 151 9.23 19.58 4.50
N ARG A 152 9.98 19.33 5.59
CA ARG A 152 10.29 20.32 6.65
C ARG A 152 11.66 21.01 6.54
N SER A 153 12.31 20.96 5.39
CA SER A 153 13.57 21.71 5.16
C SER A 153 13.45 22.61 3.93
N VAL A 154 12.77 23.75 4.11
CA VAL A 154 12.99 25.01 3.38
C VAL A 154 12.86 26.16 4.36
#